data_AF-A0A7L4R4N0-F1
#
_entry.id   AF-A0A7L4R4N0-F1
#
_cell.length_a   1.000
_cell.length_b   1.000
_cell.length_c   1.000
_cell.angle_alpha   90.00
_cell.angle_beta   90.00
_cell.angle_gamma   90.00
#
_symmetry.space_group_name_H-M   'P 1'
#
loop_
_entity.id
_entity.type
_entity.pdbx_description
1 polymer ?
#
loop_
_entity_poly.entity_id
_entity_poly.type
_entity_poly.pdbx_seq_one_letter_code
_entity_poly.pdbx_strand_id
1 'polypeptide(L)'
;MAIQVCVRCGEKTAKMEACGYCSRMLCRNCVKSCRKPSRTERLCICKDCWSKMATRKKYKAVEKKVEEEFEPRDFGRPRGRRRF
;
A
#
# COMPACT_ATOMS: atom_id res chain seq x y z
N MET A 1 15.57 19.87 6.91
CA MET A 1 15.01 18.53 6.60
C MET A 1 15.42 17.58 7.73
N ALA A 2 14.47 16.96 8.43
CA ALA A 2 14.80 16.03 9.51
C ALA A 2 15.32 14.71 8.93
N ILE A 3 16.56 14.36 9.25
CA ILE A 3 17.17 13.08 8.87
C ILE A 3 16.71 12.05 9.90
N GLN A 4 16.01 11.00 9.47
CA GLN A 4 15.56 9.94 10.37
C GLN A 4 16.43 8.68 10.21
N VAL A 5 16.52 7.90 11.28
CA VAL A 5 17.35 6.69 11.37
C VAL A 5 16.50 5.45 11.20
N CYS A 6 16.83 4.59 10.24
CA CYS A 6 16.14 3.33 10.04
C CYS A 6 16.34 2.40 11.23
N VAL A 7 15.25 1.89 11.82
CA VAL A 7 15.32 1.03 13.01
C VAL A 7 15.99 -0.33 12.73
N ARG A 8 16.01 -0.78 11.47
CA ARG A 8 16.59 -2.09 11.10
C ARG A 8 18.07 -2.03 10.75
N CYS A 9 18.47 -1.08 9.90
CA CYS A 9 19.86 -1.00 9.40
C CYS A 9 20.67 0.16 9.99
N GLY A 10 20.06 1.05 10.79
CA GLY A 10 20.74 2.23 11.33
C GLY A 10 21.07 3.31 10.31
N GLU A 11 20.70 3.13 9.04
CA GLU A 11 20.99 4.08 7.98
C GLU A 11 20.16 5.36 8.13
N LYS A 12 20.81 6.50 7.93
CA LYS A 12 20.20 7.82 8.00
C LYS A 12 19.61 8.19 6.64
N THR A 13 18.30 8.33 6.53
CA THR A 13 17.63 8.62 5.26
C THR A 13 16.57 9.71 5.40
N ALA A 14 16.43 10.55 4.38
CA ALA A 14 15.40 11.60 4.33
C ALA A 14 14.00 11.05 4.02
N LYS A 15 13.92 9.86 3.38
CA LYS A 15 12.66 9.21 2.99
C LYS A 15 12.51 7.90 3.73
N MET A 16 11.60 7.89 4.70
CA MET A 16 11.27 6.73 5.53
C MET A 16 9.80 6.36 5.36
N GLU A 17 9.51 5.07 5.49
CA GLU A 17 8.17 4.50 5.38
C GLU A 17 7.86 3.72 6.65
N ALA A 18 6.63 3.83 7.14
CA ALA A 18 6.18 3.06 8.29
C ALA A 18 5.71 1.66 7.84
N CYS A 19 6.09 0.62 8.59
CA CYS A 19 5.54 -0.71 8.38
C CYS A 19 4.10 -0.77 8.94
N GLY A 20 3.12 -1.13 8.12
CA GLY A 20 1.70 -1.23 8.53
C GLY A 20 1.37 -2.40 9.48
N TYR A 21 2.38 -3.12 9.99
CA TYR A 21 2.19 -4.24 10.92
C TYR A 21 2.96 -4.08 12.23
N CYS A 22 4.20 -3.61 12.17
CA CYS A 22 5.03 -3.40 13.36
C CYS A 22 5.27 -1.91 13.67
N SER A 23 4.71 -1.01 12.87
CA SER A 23 4.78 0.46 13.01
C SER A 23 6.18 1.05 13.09
N ARG A 24 7.22 0.27 12.77
CA ARG A 24 8.61 0.74 12.73
C ARG A 24 8.86 1.60 11.50
N MET A 25 9.61 2.69 11.70
CA MET A 25 10.10 3.55 10.63
C MET A 25 11.32 2.92 9.96
N LEU A 26 11.24 2.72 8.65
CA LEU A 26 12.23 1.97 7.89
C LEU A 26 12.61 2.71 6.61
N CYS A 27 13.87 2.57 6.21
CA CYS A 27 14.32 3.00 4.89
C CYS A 27 13.74 2.10 3.79
N ARG A 28 13.72 2.60 2.56
CA ARG A 28 13.22 1.85 1.38
C ARG A 28 13.92 0.50 1.18
N ASN A 29 15.18 0.36 1.58
CA ASN A 29 15.93 -0.89 1.47
C ASN A 29 15.48 -1.96 2.47
N CYS A 30 14.95 -1.55 3.62
CA CYS A 30 14.46 -2.45 4.67
C CYS A 30 12.98 -2.83 4.49
N VAL A 31 12.25 -2.01 3.73
CA VAL A 31 10.92 -2.35 3.23
C VAL A 31 11.03 -3.49 2.22
N LYS A 32 10.13 -4.47 2.30
CA LYS A 32 10.08 -5.58 1.34
C LYS A 32 9.18 -5.24 0.17
N SER A 33 8.00 -4.72 0.45
CA SER A 33 7.04 -4.28 -0.55
C SER A 33 6.13 -3.19 0.03
N CYS A 34 5.66 -2.33 -0.86
CA CYS A 34 4.62 -1.34 -0.58
C CYS A 34 3.54 -1.48 -1.64
N ARG A 35 2.30 -1.19 -1.27
CA ARG A 35 1.18 -1.08 -2.19
C ARG A 35 0.17 -0.07 -1.66
N LYS A 36 -0.81 0.25 -2.49
CA LYS A 36 -1.86 1.22 -2.18
C LYS A 36 -3.19 0.47 -2.13
N PRO A 37 -3.64 0.04 -0.94
CA PRO A 37 -4.94 -0.62 -0.81
C PRO A 37 -6.11 0.36 -1.04
N SER A 38 -5.89 1.66 -1.02
CA SER A 38 -6.90 2.63 -1.45
C SER A 38 -6.20 3.79 -2.17
N ARG A 39 -6.98 4.75 -2.70
CA ARG A 39 -6.39 5.95 -3.33
C ARG A 39 -5.55 6.77 -2.35
N THR A 40 -5.91 6.77 -1.08
CA THR A 40 -5.33 7.59 -0.03
C THR A 40 -4.35 6.83 0.84
N GLU A 41 -4.53 5.51 1.01
CA GLU A 41 -3.72 4.72 1.91
C GLU A 41 -2.53 4.05 1.20
N ARG A 42 -1.40 4.03 1.90
CA ARG A 42 -0.20 3.31 1.50
C ARG A 42 0.18 2.32 2.57
N LEU A 43 0.17 1.04 2.23
CA LEU A 43 0.52 -0.04 3.13
C LEU A 43 1.88 -0.63 2.72
N CYS A 44 2.86 -0.48 3.60
CA CYS A 44 4.20 -1.07 3.43
C CYS A 44 4.43 -2.20 4.44
N ILE A 45 5.17 -3.22 4.04
CA ILE A 45 5.59 -4.33 4.90
C ILE A 45 7.11 -4.45 4.91
N CYS A 46 7.68 -4.61 6.12
CA CYS A 46 9.12 -4.77 6.28
C CYS A 46 9.58 -6.21 6.04
N LYS A 47 10.89 -6.38 5.81
CA LYS A 47 11.52 -7.69 5.63
C LYS A 47 11.32 -8.63 6.84
N ASP A 48 11.24 -8.13 8.08
CA ASP A 48 11.01 -8.96 9.27
C ASP A 48 9.56 -9.47 9.36
N CYS A 49 8.60 -8.58 9.10
CA CYS A 49 7.17 -8.94 9.04
C CYS A 49 6.87 -9.82 7.83
N TRP A 50 7.69 -9.80 6.78
CA TRP A 50 7.54 -10.69 5.65
C TRP A 50 7.86 -12.16 6.00
N SER A 51 8.86 -12.38 6.87
CA SER A 51 9.24 -13.72 7.34
C SER A 51 8.16 -14.35 8.23
N LYS A 52 7.35 -13.54 8.91
CA LYS A 52 6.22 -14.00 9.73
C LYS A 52 5.03 -14.37 8.84
N MET A 53 4.65 -15.66 8.82
CA MET A 53 3.59 -16.16 7.94
C MET A 53 2.22 -15.51 8.20
N ALA A 54 1.88 -15.23 9.47
CA ALA A 54 0.61 -14.60 9.82
C ALA A 54 0.47 -13.19 9.21
N THR A 55 1.50 -12.35 9.32
CA THR A 55 1.50 -11.00 8.76
C THR A 55 1.60 -11.02 7.24
N ARG A 56 2.35 -11.95 6.66
CA ARG A 56 2.42 -12.13 5.20
C ARG A 56 1.06 -12.51 4.60
N LYS A 57 0.33 -13.42 5.23
CA LYS A 57 -1.04 -13.79 4.82
C LYS A 57 -1.99 -12.58 4.90
N LYS A 58 -1.96 -11.84 6.01
CA LYS A 58 -2.76 -10.60 6.19
C LYS A 58 -2.43 -9.56 5.12
N TYR A 59 -1.16 -9.38 4.78
CA TYR A 59 -0.77 -8.53 3.66
C TYR A 59 -1.44 -9.04 2.39
N LYS A 60 -1.14 -10.24 1.91
CA LYS A 60 -1.77 -10.71 0.65
C LYS A 60 -3.31 -10.63 0.64
N ALA A 61 -3.99 -10.84 1.77
CA ALA A 61 -5.45 -10.76 1.85
C ALA A 61 -6.05 -9.36 1.63
N VAL A 62 -5.38 -8.27 2.04
CA VAL A 62 -5.88 -6.89 1.85
C VAL A 62 -6.04 -6.54 0.36
N GLU A 63 -5.34 -7.22 -0.54
CA GLU A 63 -5.43 -7.02 -1.99
C GLU A 63 -6.83 -7.27 -2.56
N LYS A 64 -7.65 -8.09 -1.90
CA LYS A 64 -8.94 -8.56 -2.44
C LYS A 64 -10.15 -7.70 -2.05
N LYS A 65 -10.00 -6.73 -1.13
CA LYS A 65 -11.14 -6.03 -0.52
C LYS A 65 -11.46 -4.66 -1.14
N VAL A 66 -10.69 -4.23 -2.13
CA VAL A 66 -10.73 -2.84 -2.65
C VAL A 66 -11.69 -2.68 -3.83
N GLU A 67 -12.17 -3.78 -4.42
CA GLU A 67 -13.05 -3.73 -5.59
C GLU A 67 -14.52 -3.40 -5.25
N GLU A 68 -14.92 -3.40 -3.98
CA GLU A 68 -16.35 -3.32 -3.60
C GLU A 68 -16.90 -1.89 -3.41
N GLU A 69 -16.05 -0.85 -3.28
CA GLU A 69 -16.51 0.54 -3.03
C GLU A 69 -16.39 1.47 -4.24
N PHE A 70 -16.22 0.92 -5.45
CA PHE A 70 -16.38 1.72 -6.66
C PHE A 70 -17.86 1.71 -7.07
N GLU A 71 -18.66 2.59 -6.48
CA GLU A 71 -19.97 2.91 -7.07
C GLU A 71 -19.74 3.27 -8.55
N PRO A 72 -20.38 2.57 -9.50
CA PRO A 72 -20.30 2.96 -10.89
C PRO A 72 -20.90 4.36 -10.98
N ARG A 73 -20.06 5.38 -11.21
CA ARG A 73 -20.57 6.66 -11.69
C ARG A 73 -21.23 6.37 -13.02
N ASP A 74 -22.56 6.33 -13.01
CA ASP A 74 -23.41 6.30 -14.18
C ASP A 74 -23.03 7.46 -15.10
N PHE A 75 -22.07 7.21 -15.99
CA PHE A 75 -21.99 7.96 -17.22
C PHE A 75 -23.25 7.59 -17.99
N GLY A 76 -24.30 8.39 -17.81
CA GLY A 76 -25.46 8.39 -18.69
C GLY A 76 -24.98 8.45 -20.13
N ARG A 77 -24.90 7.30 -20.79
CA ARG A 77 -24.71 7.20 -22.23
C ARG A 77 -26.08 7.40 -22.85
N PRO A 78 -26.35 8.48 -23.60
CA PRO A 78 -27.38 8.39 -24.60
C PRO A 78 -26.87 7.44 -25.69
N ARG A 79 -27.33 6.19 -25.67
CA ARG A 79 -27.28 5.32 -26.85
C ARG A 79 -28.34 5.81 -27.83
N GLY A 80 -27.97 6.76 -28.67
CA GLY A 80 -28.80 7.25 -29.77
C GLY A 80 -28.17 6.93 -31.12
N ARG A 81 -28.12 5.64 -31.50
CA ARG A 81 -27.98 5.26 -32.91
C ARG A 81 -29.23 5.76 -33.63
N ARG A 82 -29.09 6.64 -34.63
CA ARG A 82 -29.98 6.58 -35.80
C ARG A 82 -29.11 6.43 -37.03
N ARG A 83 -29.12 5.20 -37.55
CA ARG A 83 -29.04 4.96 -38.98
C ARG A 83 -30.32 5.53 -39.58
N PHE A 84 -30.21 6.41 -40.56
CA PHE A 84 -30.85 6.30 -41.87
C PHE A 84 -30.07 7.21 -42.82
#